data_AF-A0A814RER2-F1
#
_entry.id   AF-A0A814RER2-F1
#
_cell.length_a   1.000
_cell.length_b   1.000
_cell.length_c   1.000
_cell.angle_alpha   90.00
_cell.angle_beta   90.00
_cell.angle_gamma   90.00
#
_symmetry.space_group_name_H-M   'P 1'
#
loop_
_entity.id
_entity.type
_entity.pdbx_description
1 polymer ?
#
loop_
_entity_poly.entity_id
_entity_poly.type
_entity_poly.pdbx_seq_one_letter_code
_entity_poly.pdbx_strand_id
1 'polypeptide(L)'
;MTMLFKKLGINLAPHKTLGPCFVLEYLGLILDTVRFQIILPDEKKLRIIESIESVLHKRIINKRQLFSLLGHLQFAVLAILPGRWFLSCLIKLSTSVKQRFHNVTVSQECKNDLMIWFKFLQSWNGVSFLCNRL
;
A
#
# COMPACT_ATOMS: atom_id res chain seq x y z
N MET A 1 2.10 -16.14 -26.54
CA MET A 1 1.30 -16.39 -25.31
C MET A 1 -0.18 -16.58 -25.58
N THR A 2 -0.86 -15.69 -26.32
CA THR A 2 -2.32 -15.78 -26.61
C THR A 2 -2.76 -17.10 -27.29
N MET A 3 -1.91 -17.68 -28.14
CA MET A 3 -2.19 -18.96 -28.81
C MET A 3 -2.32 -20.16 -27.87
N LEU A 4 -1.64 -20.15 -26.71
CA LEU A 4 -1.75 -21.22 -25.72
C LEU A 4 -3.11 -21.17 -25.02
N PHE A 5 -3.52 -19.98 -24.56
CA PHE A 5 -4.83 -19.79 -23.95
C PHE A 5 -5.96 -20.19 -24.91
N LYS A 6 -5.84 -19.84 -26.20
CA LYS A 6 -6.78 -20.28 -27.22
C LYS A 6 -6.81 -21.81 -27.39
N LYS A 7 -5.65 -22.47 -27.40
CA LYS A 7 -5.57 -23.95 -27.44
C LYS A 7 -6.19 -24.63 -26.21
N LEU A 8 -6.12 -23.98 -25.05
CA LEU A 8 -6.72 -24.46 -23.80
C LEU A 8 -8.21 -24.07 -23.65
N GLY A 9 -8.81 -23.41 -24.65
CA GLY A 9 -10.21 -22.94 -24.59
C GLY A 9 -10.43 -21.77 -23.63
N ILE A 10 -9.37 -21.09 -23.20
CA ILE A 10 -9.44 -19.93 -22.30
C ILE A 10 -9.59 -18.65 -23.14
N ASN A 11 -10.74 -18.00 -23.01
CA ASN A 11 -11.03 -16.74 -23.70
C ASN A 11 -10.39 -15.56 -22.98
N LEU A 12 -9.44 -14.90 -23.63
CA LEU A 12 -8.84 -13.65 -23.15
C LEU A 12 -9.74 -12.47 -23.50
N ALA A 13 -10.02 -11.61 -22.52
CA ALA A 13 -10.73 -10.37 -22.75
C ALA A 13 -9.78 -9.34 -23.39
N PRO A 14 -9.99 -8.91 -24.65
CA PRO A 14 -9.05 -8.04 -25.34
C PRO A 14 -8.91 -6.68 -24.64
N HIS A 15 -9.98 -6.14 -24.06
CA HIS A 15 -9.95 -4.89 -23.30
C HIS A 15 -9.17 -4.97 -21.97
N LYS A 16 -8.86 -6.17 -21.48
CA LYS A 16 -8.01 -6.41 -20.29
C LYS A 16 -6.63 -6.92 -20.65
N THR A 17 -6.38 -7.16 -21.94
CA THR A 17 -5.13 -7.71 -22.43
C THR A 17 -4.31 -6.58 -23.02
N LEU A 18 -3.25 -6.19 -22.31
CA LEU A 18 -2.29 -5.23 -22.80
C LEU A 18 -1.23 -5.95 -23.64
N GLY A 19 -0.82 -5.34 -24.75
CA GLY A 19 0.36 -5.77 -25.49
C GLY A 19 1.65 -5.44 -24.71
N PRO A 20 2.82 -5.72 -25.30
CA PRO A 20 4.10 -5.29 -24.73
C PRO A 20 4.09 -3.77 -24.49
N CYS A 21 4.29 -3.37 -23.24
CA CYS A 21 4.32 -1.97 -22.82
C CYS A 21 5.33 -1.81 -21.68
N PHE A 22 5.91 -0.62 -21.57
CA PHE A 22 6.90 -0.32 -20.53
C PHE A 22 6.26 0.22 -19.24
N VAL A 23 5.07 0.81 -19.35
CA VAL A 23 4.30 1.34 -18.23
C VAL A 23 2.95 0.63 -18.21
N LEU A 24 2.61 -0.01 -17.10
CA LEU A 24 1.34 -0.73 -16.95
C LEU A 24 0.84 -0.72 -15.52
N GLU A 25 -0.48 -0.75 -15.35
CA GLU A 25 -1.11 -0.93 -14.05
C GLU A 25 -1.20 -2.42 -13.71
N TYR A 26 -0.62 -2.83 -12.59
CA TYR A 26 -0.62 -4.20 -12.09
C TYR A 26 -0.92 -4.23 -10.61
N LEU A 27 -1.94 -5.00 -10.20
CA LEU A 27 -2.42 -5.08 -8.82
C LEU A 27 -2.75 -3.69 -8.21
N GLY A 28 -3.08 -2.73 -9.09
CA GLY A 28 -3.35 -1.35 -8.75
C GLY A 28 -2.13 -0.54 -8.30
N LEU A 29 -0.93 -0.93 -8.74
CA LEU A 29 0.28 -0.12 -8.78
C LEU A 29 0.63 0.17 -10.24
N ILE A 30 1.33 1.26 -10.50
CA ILE A 30 1.89 1.52 -11.82
C ILE A 30 3.33 1.00 -11.82
N LEU A 31 3.61 0.08 -12.72
CA LEU A 31 4.96 -0.42 -12.98
C LEU A 31 5.51 0.37 -14.17
N ASP A 32 6.62 1.06 -13.97
CA ASP A 32 7.35 1.77 -15.02
C ASP A 32 8.72 1.11 -15.18
N THR A 33 8.90 0.34 -16.25
CA THR A 33 10.16 -0.35 -16.54
C THR A 33 11.20 0.54 -17.23
N VAL A 34 10.81 1.72 -17.75
CA VAL A 34 11.76 2.70 -18.31
C VAL A 34 12.53 3.36 -17.17
N ARG A 35 11.81 3.80 -16.14
CA ARG A 35 12.39 4.43 -14.95
C ARG A 35 12.76 3.42 -13.87
N PHE A 36 12.35 2.16 -14.06
CA PHE A 36 12.50 1.06 -13.12
C PHE A 36 11.83 1.34 -11.77
N GLN A 37 10.60 1.86 -11.79
CA GLN A 37 9.87 2.35 -10.64
C GLN A 37 8.56 1.58 -10.41
N ILE A 38 8.20 1.47 -9.13
CA ILE A 38 6.85 1.13 -8.70
C ILE A 38 6.21 2.39 -8.12
N ILE A 39 5.07 2.78 -8.69
CA ILE A 39 4.36 4.00 -8.32
C ILE A 39 3.02 3.62 -7.70
N LEU A 40 2.74 4.18 -6.54
CA LEU A 40 1.42 4.20 -5.94
C LEU A 40 0.58 5.26 -6.65
N PRO A 41 -0.56 4.91 -7.28
CA PRO A 41 -1.44 5.89 -7.92
C PRO A 41 -1.88 6.99 -6.94
N ASP A 42 -2.03 8.22 -7.44
CA ASP A 42 -2.30 9.39 -6.59
C ASP A 42 -3.60 9.26 -5.79
N GLU A 43 -4.65 8.70 -6.38
CA GLU A 43 -5.90 8.43 -5.68
C GLU A 43 -5.69 7.55 -4.44
N LYS A 44 -4.84 6.52 -4.56
CA LYS A 44 -4.51 5.64 -3.44
C LYS A 44 -3.66 6.39 -2.42
N LYS A 45 -2.62 7.10 -2.87
CA LYS A 45 -1.76 7.91 -2.00
C LYS A 45 -2.58 8.88 -1.16
N LEU A 46 -3.52 9.62 -1.76
CA LEU A 46 -4.39 10.57 -1.05
C LEU A 46 -5.24 9.87 0.02
N ARG A 47 -5.88 8.74 -0.29
CA ARG A 47 -6.64 7.96 0.70
C ARG A 47 -5.79 7.50 1.88
N ILE A 48 -4.52 7.16 1.65
CA ILE A 48 -3.61 6.80 2.74
C ILE A 48 -3.30 8.03 3.59
N ILE A 49 -2.99 9.17 2.97
CA ILE A 49 -2.71 10.43 3.65
C ILE A 49 -3.90 10.84 4.55
N GLU A 50 -5.11 10.87 4.01
CA GLU A 50 -6.33 11.20 4.77
C GLU A 50 -6.54 10.27 5.97
N SER A 51 -6.28 8.97 5.78
CA SER A 51 -6.40 7.97 6.85
C SER A 51 -5.36 8.20 7.96
N ILE A 52 -4.11 8.52 7.58
CA ILE A 52 -3.05 8.87 8.53
C ILE A 52 -3.44 10.11 9.32
N GLU A 53 -3.86 11.18 8.64
CA GLU A 53 -4.26 12.43 9.28
C GLU A 53 -5.41 12.21 10.27
N SER A 54 -6.46 11.48 9.87
CA SER A 54 -7.57 11.14 10.77
C SER A 54 -7.09 10.43 12.05
N VAL A 55 -6.09 9.55 11.96
CA VAL A 55 -5.53 8.84 13.13
C VAL A 55 -4.62 9.73 13.97
N LEU A 56 -3.82 10.62 13.34
CA LEU A 56 -2.95 11.55 14.07
C LEU A 56 -3.72 12.51 14.97
N HIS A 57 -4.88 13.00 14.50
CA HIS A 57 -5.76 13.90 15.25
C HIS A 57 -6.52 13.21 16.40
N LYS A 58 -6.52 11.87 16.46
CA LYS A 58 -7.24 11.10 17.48
C LYS A 58 -6.26 10.49 18.48
N ARG A 59 -6.67 10.39 19.74
CA ARG A 59 -5.93 9.61 20.76
C ARG A 59 -6.40 8.16 20.78
N ILE A 60 -7.67 7.95 20.49
CA ILE A 60 -8.37 6.67 20.57
C ILE A 60 -9.02 6.42 19.22
N ILE A 61 -8.78 5.24 18.64
CA ILE A 61 -9.37 4.81 17.36
C ILE A 61 -10.03 3.44 17.50
N ASN A 62 -10.98 3.11 16.64
CA ASN A 62 -11.54 1.78 16.59
C ASN A 62 -10.55 0.82 15.91
N LYS A 63 -10.50 -0.44 16.36
CA LYS A 63 -9.69 -1.50 15.74
C LYS A 63 -9.93 -1.65 14.22
N ARG A 64 -11.16 -1.43 13.72
CA ARG A 64 -11.45 -1.43 12.28
C ARG A 64 -10.65 -0.34 11.55
N GLN A 65 -10.55 0.86 12.13
CA GLN A 65 -9.76 1.96 11.56
C GLN A 65 -8.27 1.59 11.58
N LEU A 66 -7.78 0.99 12.67
CA LEU A 66 -6.40 0.51 12.75
C LEU A 66 -6.08 -0.52 11.66
N PHE A 67 -6.91 -1.55 11.47
CA PHE A 67 -6.68 -2.56 10.43
C PHE A 67 -6.78 -2.00 9.02
N SER A 68 -7.72 -1.08 8.78
CA SER A 68 -7.84 -0.40 7.48
C SER A 68 -6.58 0.39 7.16
N LEU A 69 -6.08 1.18 8.12
CA LEU A 69 -4.84 1.94 7.96
C LEU A 69 -3.64 1.00 7.78
N LEU A 70 -3.53 -0.05 8.60
CA LEU A 70 -2.44 -1.02 8.48
C LEU A 70 -2.44 -1.70 7.11
N GLY A 71 -3.59 -2.10 6.58
CA GLY A 71 -3.70 -2.70 5.25
C GLY A 71 -3.30 -1.74 4.13
N HIS A 72 -3.72 -0.48 4.24
CA HIS A 72 -3.30 0.57 3.30
C HIS A 72 -1.77 0.76 3.30
N LEU A 73 -1.15 0.87 4.47
CA LEU A 73 0.30 1.06 4.59
C LEU A 73 1.07 -0.20 4.16
N GLN A 74 0.57 -1.40 4.47
CA GLN A 74 1.15 -2.65 3.98
C GLN A 74 1.15 -2.73 2.45
N PHE A 75 0.09 -2.28 1.79
CA PHE A 75 0.06 -2.16 0.34
C PHE A 75 1.08 -1.13 -0.16
N ALA A 76 1.17 0.03 0.49
CA ALA A 76 2.11 1.08 0.11
C ALA A 76 3.59 0.68 0.23
N VAL A 77 3.95 -0.30 1.08
CA VAL A 77 5.33 -0.83 1.18
C VAL A 77 5.84 -1.35 -0.16
N LEU A 78 4.95 -1.81 -1.05
CA LEU A 78 5.34 -2.27 -2.39
C LEU A 78 5.95 -1.14 -3.25
N ALA A 79 5.49 0.10 -3.07
CA ALA A 79 6.01 1.28 -3.76
C ALA A 79 6.99 2.10 -2.90
N ILE A 80 6.96 1.94 -1.57
CA ILE A 80 7.72 2.72 -0.58
C ILE A 80 8.43 1.75 0.37
N LEU A 81 9.53 1.16 -0.10
CA LEU A 81 10.26 0.13 0.66
C LEU A 81 10.73 0.57 2.06
N PRO A 82 11.24 1.80 2.27
CA PRO A 82 11.67 2.24 3.60
C PRO A 82 10.54 2.28 4.64
N GLY A 83 9.28 2.44 4.19
CA GLY A 83 8.12 2.49 5.08
C GLY A 83 7.91 1.21 5.91
N ARG A 84 8.41 0.06 5.44
CA ARG A 84 8.19 -1.25 6.09
C ARG A 84 8.61 -1.27 7.57
N TRP A 85 9.71 -0.61 7.91
CA TRP A 85 10.26 -0.59 9.26
C TRP A 85 9.32 0.12 10.26
N PHE A 86 8.55 1.09 9.77
CA PHE A 86 7.61 1.91 10.53
C PHE A 86 6.19 1.31 10.58
N LEU A 87 6.03 0.03 10.25
CA LEU A 87 4.77 -0.71 10.46
C LEU A 87 4.73 -1.42 11.82
N SER A 88 5.88 -1.59 12.46
CA SER A 88 6.01 -2.49 13.62
C SER A 88 5.14 -2.04 14.80
N CYS A 89 5.06 -0.74 15.10
CA CYS A 89 4.19 -0.23 16.18
C CYS A 89 2.72 -0.52 15.90
N LEU A 90 2.24 -0.30 14.66
CA LEU A 90 0.84 -0.55 14.27
C LEU A 90 0.50 -2.05 14.31
N ILE A 91 1.42 -2.91 13.90
CA ILE A 91 1.26 -4.37 13.99
C ILE A 91 1.14 -4.80 15.45
N LYS A 92 2.05 -4.34 16.33
CA LYS A 92 1.98 -4.61 17.78
C LYS A 92 0.67 -4.10 18.39
N LEU A 93 0.24 -2.90 18.01
CA LEU A 93 -1.02 -2.33 18.46
C LEU A 93 -2.21 -3.20 18.01
N SER A 94 -2.17 -3.76 16.80
CA SER A 94 -3.23 -4.60 16.26
C SER A 94 -3.39 -5.94 17.00
N THR A 95 -2.29 -6.49 17.54
CA THR A 95 -2.28 -7.75 18.30
C THR A 95 -2.62 -7.57 19.77
N SER A 96 -2.52 -6.35 20.31
CA SER A 96 -2.76 -6.05 21.73
C SER A 96 -4.22 -6.25 22.18
N VAL A 97 -5.19 -6.27 21.27
CA VAL A 97 -6.62 -6.28 21.59
C VAL A 97 -7.32 -7.53 21.07
N LYS A 98 -8.06 -8.23 21.93
CA LYS A 98 -8.70 -9.51 21.61
C LYS A 98 -9.99 -9.40 20.78
N GLN A 99 -10.86 -8.40 21.01
CA GLN A 99 -12.14 -8.28 20.27
C GLN A 99 -12.11 -7.20 19.17
N ARG A 100 -13.00 -7.32 18.18
CA ARG A 100 -13.02 -6.49 16.95
C ARG A 100 -13.55 -5.07 17.15
N PHE A 101 -14.39 -4.83 18.16
CA PHE A 101 -15.06 -3.53 18.38
C PHE A 101 -14.44 -2.69 19.49
N HIS A 102 -13.31 -3.13 20.05
CA HIS A 102 -12.61 -2.34 21.04
C HIS A 102 -11.89 -1.15 20.41
N ASN A 103 -11.85 -0.09 21.20
CA ASN A 103 -11.04 1.06 20.95
C ASN A 103 -9.59 0.80 21.39
N VAL A 104 -8.64 1.33 20.64
CA VAL A 104 -7.21 1.28 20.94
C VAL A 104 -6.67 2.68 21.12
N THR A 105 -5.80 2.86 22.11
CA THR A 105 -5.07 4.10 22.30
C THR A 105 -3.84 4.09 21.42
N VAL A 106 -3.70 5.09 20.54
CA VAL A 106 -2.54 5.24 19.68
C VAL A 106 -1.42 5.86 20.51
N SER A 107 -0.33 5.11 20.71
CA SER A 107 0.85 5.59 21.43
C SER A 107 1.57 6.70 20.66
N GLN A 108 2.39 7.48 21.35
CA GLN A 108 3.21 8.51 20.69
C GLN A 108 4.21 7.90 19.70
N GLU A 109 4.76 6.71 20.01
CA GLU A 109 5.61 5.93 19.10
C GLU A 109 4.89 5.67 17.77
N CYS A 110 3.65 5.14 17.82
CA CYS A 110 2.86 4.89 16.62
C CYS A 110 2.53 6.19 15.87
N LYS A 111 2.30 7.31 16.57
CA LYS A 111 2.09 8.61 15.92
C LYS A 111 3.35 9.08 15.19
N ASN A 112 4.52 8.90 15.76
CA ASN A 112 5.78 9.25 15.13
C ASN A 112 6.02 8.40 13.86
N ASP A 113 5.77 7.09 13.93
CA ASP A 113 5.82 6.20 12.76
C ASP A 113 4.87 6.66 11.65
N LEU A 114 3.65 7.07 12.02
CA LEU A 114 2.65 7.60 11.07
C LEU A 114 3.10 8.92 10.43
N MET A 115 3.77 9.80 11.17
CA MET A 115 4.35 11.03 10.60
C MET A 115 5.49 10.72 9.61
N ILE A 116 6.30 9.70 9.88
CA ILE A 116 7.33 9.24 8.94
C ILE A 116 6.68 8.71 7.67
N TRP A 117 5.62 7.92 7.80
CA TRP A 117 4.81 7.45 6.67
C TRP A 117 4.24 8.59 5.83
N PHE A 118 3.71 9.64 6.46
CA PHE A 118 3.22 10.83 5.76
C PHE A 118 4.33 11.48 4.92
N LYS A 119 5.54 11.64 5.48
CA LYS A 119 6.70 12.17 4.75
C LYS A 119 7.11 11.27 3.58
N PHE A 120 7.12 9.96 3.78
CA PHE A 120 7.45 9.01 2.71
C PHE A 120 6.44 9.00 1.57
N LEU A 121 5.14 9.13 1.86
CA LEU A 121 4.13 9.23 0.82
C LEU A 121 4.35 10.46 -0.07
N GLN A 122 4.91 11.54 0.48
CA GLN A 122 5.23 12.75 -0.28
C GLN A 122 6.49 12.60 -1.14
N SER A 123 7.57 12.03 -0.61
CA SER A 123 8.89 12.08 -1.26
C SER A 123 9.43 10.76 -1.82
N TRP A 124 8.85 9.61 -1.46
CA TRP A 124 9.35 8.29 -1.86
C TRP A 124 8.45 7.53 -2.84
N ASN A 125 7.29 8.07 -3.20
CA ASN A 125 6.46 7.46 -4.22
C ASN A 125 7.15 7.52 -5.60
N GLY A 126 7.36 6.37 -6.23
CA GLY A 126 8.12 6.29 -7.47
C GLY A 126 9.64 6.39 -7.30
N VAL A 127 10.18 6.27 -6.09
CA VAL A 127 11.64 6.22 -5.86
C VAL A 127 12.17 4.78 -5.78
N SER A 128 11.28 3.81 -5.55
CA SER A 128 11.67 2.40 -5.39
C SER A 128 12.07 1.76 -6.72
N PHE A 129 13.29 1.24 -6.76
CA PHE A 129 13.73 0.33 -7.81
C PHE A 129 12.91 -0.97 -7.75
N LEU A 130 12.54 -1.54 -8.90
CA LEU A 130 11.98 -2.90 -9.02
C LEU A 130 12.99 -3.92 -8.45
N CYS A 131 13.08 -4.03 -7.13
CA CYS A 131 14.01 -4.92 -6.45
C CYS A 131 13.39 -6.31 -6.36
N ASN A 132 13.95 -7.31 -7.07
CA ASN A 132 13.65 -8.76 -7.10
C ASN A 132 12.57 -9.31 -6.14
N ARG A 133 11.33 -8.81 -6.22
CA ARG A 133 10.20 -9.18 -5.33
C ARG A 133 8.89 -9.39 -6.10
N LEU A 134 8.95 -9.38 -7.43
CA LEU A 134 7.85 -9.80 -8.31
C LEU A 134 8.13 -11.22 -8.81
#